data_AF-M5JLZ8-F1
#
_entry.id   AF-M5JLZ8-F1
#
_cell.length_a   1.000
_cell.length_b   1.000
_cell.length_c   1.000
_cell.angle_alpha   90.00
_cell.angle_beta   90.00
_cell.angle_gamma   90.00
#
_symmetry.space_group_name_H-M   'P 1'
#
loop_
_entity.id
_entity.type
_entity.pdbx_description
1 polymer ?
#
loop_
_entity_poly.entity_id
_entity_poly.type
_entity_poly.pdbx_seq_one_letter_code
_entity_poly.pdbx_strand_id
1 'polypeptide(L)'
;MKNFGKLTPSKHTLTVSGPQIGVTDAGEPIFAEGQEVRYFIYRTASGEDIVDAAKADPHPFYIAVKGDRSIVSMTDDIEQSQIDGIDVIGIDDDFGFTFGPGGTVYGAIWTGTEIIPRASDIVPDEISRRQFFQQLAVGGIITNAEALAAMKSGTVPQALQAIIDALPTEQDRFNAEMLVIGADTFSRLHALTETVRLAMQWTEEQRDSFWLEASKL
;
A
#
# COMPACT_ATOMS: atom_id res chain seq x y z
N MET A 1 17.91 14.06 6.09
CA MET A 1 17.62 13.33 4.85
C MET A 1 18.86 13.27 3.97
N LYS A 2 19.16 12.08 3.41
CA LYS A 2 20.30 11.82 2.53
C LYS A 2 19.90 10.92 1.36
N ASN A 3 20.23 11.31 0.14
CA ASN A 3 20.08 10.45 -1.02
C ASN A 3 21.40 9.68 -1.26
N PHE A 4 21.39 8.37 -1.06
CA PHE A 4 22.53 7.49 -1.33
C PHE A 4 22.65 7.11 -2.82
N GLY A 5 21.64 7.46 -3.60
CA GLY A 5 21.55 7.25 -5.03
C GLY A 5 21.23 5.82 -5.40
N LYS A 6 21.26 5.57 -6.70
CA LYS A 6 20.98 4.28 -7.32
C LYS A 6 22.02 3.25 -6.91
N LEU A 7 21.59 2.20 -6.22
CA LEU A 7 22.50 1.17 -5.76
C LEU A 7 23.00 0.30 -6.93
N THR A 8 24.27 -0.04 -6.88
CA THR A 8 24.92 -0.92 -7.86
C THR A 8 25.54 -2.13 -7.16
N PRO A 9 25.23 -3.37 -7.60
CA PRO A 9 25.76 -4.56 -6.97
C PRO A 9 27.19 -4.83 -7.47
N SER A 10 28.08 -5.14 -6.53
CA SER A 10 29.37 -5.77 -6.80
C SER A 10 29.34 -7.23 -6.38
N LYS A 11 29.71 -8.13 -7.29
CA LYS A 11 29.70 -9.59 -7.08
C LYS A 11 30.99 -10.03 -6.40
N HIS A 12 30.87 -10.83 -5.35
CA HIS A 12 31.99 -11.39 -4.62
C HIS A 12 31.78 -12.89 -4.37
N THR A 13 32.89 -13.60 -4.17
CA THR A 13 32.90 -15.02 -3.84
C THR A 13 33.74 -15.23 -2.59
N LEU A 14 33.19 -15.97 -1.63
CA LEU A 14 33.88 -16.40 -0.42
C LEU A 14 33.95 -17.92 -0.40
N THR A 15 35.15 -18.47 -0.22
CA THR A 15 35.33 -19.90 0.04
C THR A 15 35.16 -20.14 1.54
N VAL A 16 34.08 -20.82 1.92
CA VAL A 16 33.84 -21.25 3.30
C VAL A 16 34.38 -22.66 3.44
N SER A 17 35.33 -22.84 4.36
CA SER A 17 35.89 -24.17 4.65
C SER A 17 34.79 -25.14 5.05
N GLY A 18 34.86 -26.37 4.54
CA GLY A 18 33.97 -27.44 4.97
C GLY A 18 34.20 -27.76 6.46
N PRO A 19 33.26 -28.46 7.12
CA PRO A 19 33.45 -28.85 8.51
C PRO A 19 34.72 -29.70 8.66
N GLN A 20 35.33 -29.65 9.84
CA GLN A 20 36.44 -30.54 10.17
C GLN A 20 35.91 -31.99 10.21
N ILE A 21 36.49 -32.86 9.40
CA ILE A 21 36.10 -34.28 9.29
C ILE A 21 37.12 -35.24 9.89
N GLY A 22 38.28 -34.73 10.33
CA GLY A 22 39.29 -35.55 10.97
C GLY A 22 40.51 -34.76 11.43
N VAL A 23 41.53 -35.52 11.82
CA VAL A 23 42.85 -35.04 12.20
C VAL A 23 43.87 -36.03 11.62
N THR A 24 44.98 -35.53 11.08
CA THR A 24 46.09 -36.36 10.57
C THR A 24 46.88 -37.01 11.72
N ASP A 25 47.74 -37.98 11.41
CA ASP A 25 48.63 -38.60 12.39
C ASP A 25 49.61 -37.61 13.05
N ALA A 26 49.84 -36.46 12.42
CA ALA A 26 50.64 -35.35 12.95
C ALA A 26 49.84 -34.37 13.83
N GLY A 27 48.52 -34.56 13.99
CA GLY A 27 47.66 -33.69 14.77
C GLY A 27 47.00 -32.54 13.99
N GLU A 28 47.21 -32.45 12.67
CA GLU A 28 46.65 -31.36 11.85
C GLU A 28 45.19 -31.63 11.44
N PRO A 29 44.28 -30.65 11.50
CA PRO A 29 42.87 -30.82 11.15
C PRO A 29 42.67 -31.08 9.65
N ILE A 30 41.79 -32.04 9.32
CA ILE A 30 41.34 -32.32 7.96
C ILE A 30 39.93 -31.76 7.81
N PHE A 31 39.72 -30.90 6.81
CA PHE A 31 38.42 -30.32 6.49
C PHE A 31 37.81 -30.99 5.26
N ALA A 32 36.47 -31.08 5.25
CA ALA A 32 35.73 -31.42 4.04
C ALA A 32 35.92 -30.33 2.96
N GLU A 33 35.53 -30.66 1.73
CA GLU A 33 35.55 -29.70 0.62
C GLU A 33 34.78 -28.44 1.00
N GLY A 34 35.40 -27.28 0.76
CA GLY A 34 34.79 -25.99 1.02
C GLY A 34 33.66 -25.69 0.04
N GLN A 35 32.75 -24.82 0.45
CA GLN A 35 31.71 -24.31 -0.41
C GLN A 35 32.06 -22.89 -0.86
N GLU A 36 31.94 -22.64 -2.16
CA GLU A 36 31.92 -21.26 -2.67
C GLU A 36 30.55 -20.63 -2.43
N VAL A 37 30.55 -19.54 -1.65
CA VAL A 37 29.37 -18.71 -1.41
C VAL A 37 29.51 -17.44 -2.23
N ARG A 38 28.53 -17.17 -3.08
CA ARG A 38 28.44 -15.92 -3.83
C ARG A 38 27.59 -14.93 -3.07
N TYR A 39 28.07 -13.70 -2.94
CA TYR A 39 27.34 -12.62 -2.28
C TYR A 39 27.49 -11.31 -3.04
N PHE A 40 26.63 -10.37 -2.73
CA PHE A 40 26.62 -9.04 -3.32
C PHE A 40 26.94 -8.00 -2.26
N ILE A 41 27.74 -7.01 -2.65
CA ILE A 41 27.92 -5.78 -1.88
C ILE A 41 27.30 -4.66 -2.72
N TYR A 42 26.29 -3.99 -2.18
CA TYR A 42 25.62 -2.88 -2.85
C TYR A 42 26.33 -1.57 -2.54
N ARG A 43 26.56 -0.79 -3.60
CA ARG A 43 27.31 0.46 -3.53
C ARG A 43 26.44 1.66 -3.89
N THR A 44 26.66 2.76 -3.19
CA THR A 44 26.06 4.07 -3.47
C THR A 44 26.50 4.60 -4.84
N ALA A 45 25.91 5.71 -5.27
CA ALA A 45 26.36 6.41 -6.48
C ALA A 45 27.83 6.90 -6.41
N SER A 46 28.38 7.12 -5.20
CA SER A 46 29.79 7.45 -5.00
C SER A 46 30.72 6.23 -4.96
N GLY A 47 30.17 5.01 -5.01
CA GLY A 47 30.93 3.75 -4.97
C GLY A 47 31.22 3.23 -3.57
N GLU A 48 30.74 3.90 -2.53
CA GLU A 48 30.84 3.45 -1.13
C GLU A 48 29.90 2.28 -0.87
N ASP A 49 30.24 1.39 0.05
CA ASP A 49 29.30 0.39 0.57
C ASP A 49 28.10 1.11 1.22
N ILE A 50 26.88 0.71 0.88
CA ILE A 50 25.67 1.38 1.38
C ILE A 50 25.50 1.28 2.89
N VAL A 51 25.88 0.14 3.49
CA VAL A 51 25.78 -0.10 4.92
C VAL A 51 26.78 0.78 5.67
N ASP A 52 28.00 0.88 5.17
CA ASP A 52 29.01 1.79 5.75
C ASP A 52 28.60 3.27 5.58
N ALA A 53 28.08 3.64 4.41
CA ALA A 53 27.60 5.00 4.15
C ALA A 53 26.43 5.40 5.06
N ALA A 54 25.54 4.46 5.36
CA ALA A 54 24.41 4.66 6.27
C ALA A 54 24.85 4.65 7.74
N LYS A 55 25.86 3.87 8.14
CA LYS A 55 26.46 3.97 9.49
C LYS A 55 27.11 5.33 9.73
N ALA A 56 27.73 5.90 8.71
CA ALA A 56 28.35 7.23 8.79
C ALA A 56 27.31 8.37 8.87
N ASP A 57 26.09 8.15 8.36
CA ASP A 57 25.01 9.13 8.34
C ASP A 57 23.64 8.42 8.48
N PRO A 58 23.30 8.00 9.72
CA PRO A 58 22.16 7.15 9.96
C PRO A 58 20.86 7.94 9.91
N HIS A 59 19.86 7.33 9.29
CA HIS A 59 18.49 7.80 9.29
C HIS A 59 17.57 6.77 9.96
N PRO A 60 16.47 7.21 10.59
CA PRO A 60 15.51 6.30 11.21
C PRO A 60 14.77 5.44 10.18
N PHE A 61 14.64 5.92 8.93
CA PHE A 61 14.02 5.18 7.85
C PHE A 61 14.78 5.31 6.53
N TYR A 62 14.68 4.29 5.69
CA TYR A 62 15.24 4.24 4.35
C TYR A 62 14.17 3.82 3.35
N ILE A 63 13.91 4.66 2.35
CA ILE A 63 12.98 4.37 1.26
C ILE A 63 13.73 3.99 0.00
N ALA A 64 13.19 3.02 -0.74
CA ALA A 64 13.65 2.66 -2.08
C ALA A 64 12.69 3.22 -3.12
N VAL A 65 13.20 4.10 -3.99
CA VAL A 65 12.40 4.95 -4.89
C VAL A 65 12.73 4.63 -6.35
N LYS A 66 11.69 4.30 -7.14
CA LYS A 66 11.81 4.08 -8.58
C LYS A 66 11.98 5.40 -9.34
N GLY A 67 12.35 5.32 -10.62
CA GLY A 67 12.51 6.49 -11.49
C GLY A 67 11.23 7.31 -11.70
N ASP A 68 10.05 6.71 -11.51
CA ASP A 68 8.75 7.39 -11.52
C ASP A 68 8.36 7.99 -10.16
N ARG A 69 9.30 7.99 -9.20
CA ARG A 69 9.15 8.44 -7.81
C ARG A 69 8.28 7.56 -6.92
N SER A 70 7.81 6.42 -7.41
CA SER A 70 7.06 5.49 -6.56
C SER A 70 7.98 4.77 -5.58
N ILE A 71 7.54 4.70 -4.32
CA ILE A 71 8.23 3.98 -3.25
C ILE A 71 7.87 2.50 -3.36
N VAL A 72 8.88 1.62 -3.29
CA VAL A 72 8.68 0.17 -3.33
C VAL A 72 9.16 -0.56 -2.09
N SER A 73 9.91 0.13 -1.24
CA SER A 73 10.33 -0.38 0.06
C SER A 73 10.49 0.80 1.02
N MET A 74 10.21 0.53 2.29
CA MET A 74 10.59 1.37 3.42
C MET A 74 10.97 0.44 4.56
N THR A 75 12.05 0.77 5.27
CA THR A 75 12.56 -0.01 6.39
C THR A 75 13.35 0.90 7.33
N ASP A 76 13.46 0.50 8.59
CA ASP A 76 14.33 1.08 9.60
C ASP A 76 15.76 0.49 9.56
N ASP A 77 15.98 -0.53 8.74
CA ASP A 77 17.25 -1.23 8.59
C ASP A 77 17.73 -1.19 7.13
N ILE A 78 18.79 -0.43 6.88
CA ILE A 78 19.39 -0.29 5.55
C ILE A 78 19.78 -1.63 4.93
N GLU A 79 20.12 -2.64 5.74
CA GLU A 79 20.49 -3.95 5.22
C GLU A 79 19.32 -4.64 4.51
N GLN A 80 18.08 -4.27 4.83
CA GLN A 80 16.85 -4.76 4.22
C GLN A 80 16.42 -3.95 2.97
N SER A 81 17.10 -2.85 2.64
CA SER A 81 16.78 -1.97 1.51
C SER A 81 17.82 -2.02 0.38
N GLN A 82 18.56 -3.13 0.26
CA GLN A 82 19.61 -3.33 -0.73
C GLN A 82 19.06 -3.83 -2.07
N ILE A 83 18.37 -2.94 -2.81
CA ILE A 83 17.70 -3.28 -4.07
C ILE A 83 18.50 -2.77 -5.28
N ASP A 84 18.83 -3.68 -6.19
CA ASP A 84 19.58 -3.38 -7.42
C ASP A 84 18.89 -2.34 -8.29
N GLY A 85 19.63 -1.30 -8.69
CA GLY A 85 19.20 -0.32 -9.66
C GLY A 85 18.13 0.65 -9.17
N ILE A 86 17.83 0.68 -7.86
CA ILE A 86 16.86 1.59 -7.25
C ILE A 86 17.58 2.63 -6.38
N ASP A 87 17.05 3.86 -6.37
CA ASP A 87 17.56 4.93 -5.53
C ASP A 87 17.16 4.68 -4.07
N VAL A 88 18.12 4.75 -3.15
CA VAL A 88 17.87 4.62 -1.72
C VAL A 88 18.07 5.96 -1.02
N ILE A 89 17.11 6.36 -0.20
CA ILE A 89 17.06 7.66 0.45
C ILE A 89 16.79 7.44 1.93
N GLY A 90 17.67 7.96 2.78
CA GLY A 90 17.45 8.05 4.23
C GLY A 90 16.59 9.26 4.57
N ILE A 91 15.49 9.04 5.30
CA ILE A 91 14.52 10.05 5.70
C ILE A 91 14.33 10.03 7.21
N ASP A 92 13.95 11.18 7.77
CA ASP A 92 13.90 11.40 9.23
C ASP A 92 12.48 11.28 9.81
N ASP A 93 11.48 11.05 8.96
CA ASP A 93 10.06 10.97 9.29
C ASP A 93 9.40 9.90 8.39
N ASP A 94 8.36 9.23 8.90
CA ASP A 94 7.55 8.28 8.14
C ASP A 94 6.38 8.95 7.41
N PHE A 95 6.14 10.24 7.69
CA PHE A 95 5.06 11.04 7.11
C PHE A 95 3.67 10.43 7.34
N GLY A 96 3.50 9.67 8.43
CA GLY A 96 2.26 8.97 8.77
C GLY A 96 2.01 7.69 7.96
N PHE A 97 2.98 7.22 7.18
CA PHE A 97 2.88 5.95 6.46
C PHE A 97 3.40 4.77 7.29
N THR A 98 2.88 3.58 7.02
CA THR A 98 3.33 2.34 7.64
C THR A 98 4.11 1.48 6.63
N PHE A 99 5.04 0.67 7.14
CA PHE A 99 5.82 -0.30 6.35
C PHE A 99 5.76 -1.70 6.98
N GLY A 100 6.35 -2.70 6.31
CA GLY A 100 6.15 -4.12 6.61
C GLY A 100 4.94 -4.72 5.88
N PRO A 101 4.50 -5.94 6.23
CA PRO A 101 3.36 -6.59 5.58
C PRO A 101 2.08 -5.74 5.69
N GLY A 102 1.52 -5.33 4.55
CA GLY A 102 0.31 -4.50 4.50
C GLY A 102 0.54 -2.99 4.75
N GLY A 103 1.78 -2.54 4.77
CA GLY A 103 2.11 -1.11 4.94
C GLY A 103 1.51 -0.20 3.86
N THR A 104 1.19 1.04 4.22
CA THR A 104 0.56 2.02 3.33
C THR A 104 1.55 2.76 2.43
N VAL A 105 2.86 2.65 2.69
CA VAL A 105 3.90 3.39 1.95
C VAL A 105 4.12 2.88 0.52
N TYR A 106 3.77 1.64 0.23
CA TYR A 106 4.11 1.02 -1.05
C TYR A 106 3.27 1.60 -2.19
N GLY A 107 3.94 2.17 -3.18
CA GLY A 107 3.32 2.85 -4.31
C GLY A 107 3.11 4.35 -4.10
N ALA A 108 3.24 4.85 -2.87
CA ALA A 108 3.25 6.27 -2.53
C ALA A 108 4.38 6.99 -3.29
N ILE A 109 4.26 8.31 -3.42
CA ILE A 109 5.16 9.12 -4.24
C ILE A 109 6.10 9.91 -3.33
N TRP A 110 7.40 9.75 -3.57
CA TRP A 110 8.43 10.61 -2.98
C TRP A 110 8.56 11.91 -3.77
N THR A 111 8.28 13.05 -3.16
CA THR A 111 8.35 14.36 -3.83
C THR A 111 9.76 14.95 -3.86
N GLY A 112 10.67 14.37 -3.07
CA GLY A 112 11.97 14.96 -2.74
C GLY A 112 12.03 15.53 -1.33
N THR A 113 10.88 15.80 -0.71
CA THR A 113 10.80 16.35 0.65
C THR A 113 9.75 15.67 1.53
N GLU A 114 8.75 15.02 0.94
CA GLU A 114 7.65 14.34 1.63
C GLU A 114 7.22 13.08 0.88
N ILE A 115 6.54 12.18 1.58
CA ILE A 115 5.80 11.07 0.99
C ILE A 115 4.35 11.50 0.87
N ILE A 116 3.79 11.40 -0.35
CA ILE A 116 2.37 11.65 -0.58
C ILE A 116 1.68 10.37 -1.07
N PRO A 117 0.40 10.15 -0.75
CA PRO A 117 -0.34 9.02 -1.28
C PRO A 117 -0.33 9.04 -2.80
N ARG A 118 -0.39 7.87 -3.43
CA ARG A 118 -0.63 7.82 -4.87
C ARG A 118 -2.04 8.38 -5.12
N ALA A 119 -2.23 9.08 -6.23
CA ALA A 119 -3.53 9.65 -6.58
C ALA A 119 -4.66 8.60 -6.60
N SER A 120 -4.36 7.34 -6.92
CA SER A 120 -5.32 6.22 -6.88
C SER A 120 -5.74 5.78 -5.49
N ASP A 121 -5.04 6.26 -4.46
CA ASP A 121 -5.23 5.89 -3.05
C ASP A 121 -5.88 7.04 -2.27
N ILE A 122 -6.08 8.20 -2.92
CA ILE A 122 -6.87 9.30 -2.39
C ILE A 122 -8.33 8.92 -2.54
N VAL A 123 -9.02 8.77 -1.42
CA VAL A 123 -10.45 8.49 -1.40
C VAL A 123 -11.18 9.71 -1.96
N PRO A 124 -11.91 9.58 -3.08
CA PRO A 124 -12.58 10.74 -3.66
C PRO A 124 -13.73 11.20 -2.78
N ASP A 125 -14.00 12.50 -2.79
CA ASP A 125 -15.14 13.06 -2.07
C ASP A 125 -16.46 12.76 -2.77
N GLU A 126 -16.46 12.47 -4.06
CA GLU A 126 -17.64 12.10 -4.83
C GLU A 126 -17.37 10.93 -5.77
N ILE A 127 -18.37 10.08 -5.93
CA ILE A 127 -18.41 9.03 -6.97
C ILE A 127 -19.68 9.18 -7.78
N SER A 128 -19.63 8.85 -9.07
CA SER A 128 -20.82 8.89 -9.93
C SER A 128 -21.86 7.84 -9.51
N ARG A 129 -23.12 8.06 -9.89
CA ARG A 129 -24.21 7.09 -9.71
C ARG A 129 -23.86 5.71 -10.28
N ARG A 130 -23.22 5.67 -11.44
CA ARG A 130 -22.73 4.43 -12.06
C ARG A 130 -21.75 3.71 -11.14
N GLN A 131 -20.71 4.41 -10.70
CA GLN A 131 -19.65 3.86 -9.84
C GLN A 131 -20.23 3.33 -8.52
N PHE A 132 -21.16 4.06 -7.91
CA PHE A 132 -21.83 3.64 -6.68
C PHE A 132 -22.57 2.31 -6.83
N PHE A 133 -23.52 2.21 -7.77
CA PHE A 133 -24.30 0.97 -7.95
C PHE A 133 -23.45 -0.19 -8.49
N GLN A 134 -22.46 0.10 -9.34
CA GLN A 134 -21.55 -0.93 -9.82
C GLN A 134 -20.69 -1.49 -8.69
N GLN A 135 -20.20 -0.64 -7.79
CA GLN A 135 -19.41 -1.10 -6.64
C GLN A 135 -20.26 -1.88 -5.61
N LEU A 136 -21.52 -1.49 -5.40
CA LEU A 136 -22.44 -2.29 -4.58
C LEU A 136 -22.62 -3.71 -5.15
N ALA A 137 -22.67 -3.85 -6.48
CA ALA A 137 -22.77 -5.16 -7.13
C ALA A 137 -21.46 -5.96 -7.06
N VAL A 138 -20.32 -5.30 -7.27
CA VAL A 138 -18.98 -5.91 -7.10
C VAL A 138 -18.79 -6.40 -5.66
N GLY A 139 -19.24 -5.63 -4.68
CA GLY A 139 -19.23 -5.99 -3.26
C GLY A 139 -20.27 -7.03 -2.85
N GLY A 140 -21.13 -7.49 -3.77
CA GLY A 140 -22.16 -8.51 -3.50
C GLY A 140 -23.32 -8.03 -2.62
N ILE A 141 -23.47 -6.72 -2.42
CA ILE A 141 -24.53 -6.11 -1.60
C ILE A 141 -25.85 -6.11 -2.36
N ILE A 142 -25.77 -5.90 -3.67
CA ILE A 142 -26.88 -6.01 -4.61
C ILE A 142 -26.48 -6.93 -5.77
N THR A 143 -27.47 -7.44 -6.48
CA THR A 143 -27.23 -8.19 -7.71
C THR A 143 -26.91 -7.27 -8.90
N ASN A 144 -26.26 -7.83 -9.93
CA ASN A 144 -26.05 -7.11 -11.20
C ASN A 144 -27.39 -6.64 -11.83
N ALA A 145 -28.46 -7.42 -11.67
CA ALA A 145 -29.78 -7.05 -12.17
C ALA A 145 -30.36 -5.84 -11.45
N GLU A 146 -30.20 -5.77 -10.12
CA GLU A 146 -30.62 -4.62 -9.31
C GLU A 146 -29.80 -3.37 -9.63
N ALA A 147 -28.48 -3.50 -9.81
CA ALA A 147 -27.65 -2.37 -10.23
C ALA A 147 -28.10 -1.79 -11.58
N LEU A 148 -28.44 -2.64 -12.54
CA LEU A 148 -28.96 -2.21 -13.84
C LEU A 148 -30.36 -1.58 -13.72
N ALA A 149 -31.24 -2.12 -12.87
CA ALA A 149 -32.56 -1.54 -12.62
C ALA A 149 -32.44 -0.15 -11.98
N ALA A 150 -31.54 0.03 -11.01
CA ALA A 150 -31.28 1.31 -10.36
C ALA A 150 -30.78 2.39 -11.34
N MET A 151 -30.01 1.98 -12.36
CA MET A 151 -29.53 2.87 -13.42
C MET A 151 -30.58 3.18 -14.49
N LYS A 152 -31.49 2.24 -14.80
CA LYS A 152 -32.47 2.39 -15.89
C LYS A 152 -33.77 3.06 -15.47
N SER A 153 -34.30 2.65 -14.32
CA SER A 153 -35.64 3.05 -13.86
C SER A 153 -35.63 3.81 -12.54
N GLY A 154 -34.44 4.02 -11.94
CA GLY A 154 -34.34 4.61 -10.61
C GLY A 154 -34.88 3.70 -9.51
N THR A 155 -35.06 2.41 -9.78
CA THR A 155 -35.55 1.45 -8.78
C THR A 155 -34.52 1.27 -7.68
N VAL A 156 -34.90 1.54 -6.43
CA VAL A 156 -34.04 1.32 -5.27
C VAL A 156 -33.87 -0.18 -5.03
N PRO A 157 -32.64 -0.74 -5.03
CA PRO A 157 -32.39 -2.13 -4.69
C PRO A 157 -32.91 -2.49 -3.29
N GLN A 158 -33.36 -3.73 -3.09
CA GLN A 158 -34.00 -4.14 -1.83
C GLN A 158 -33.06 -3.96 -0.62
N ALA A 159 -31.78 -4.25 -0.79
CA ALA A 159 -30.78 -4.06 0.26
C ALA A 159 -30.66 -2.58 0.70
N LEU A 160 -30.73 -1.64 -0.24
CA LEU A 160 -30.73 -0.21 0.08
C LEU A 160 -32.06 0.23 0.68
N GLN A 161 -33.18 -0.31 0.19
CA GLN A 161 -34.50 -0.01 0.76
C GLN A 161 -34.56 -0.42 2.23
N ALA A 162 -34.03 -1.58 2.60
CA ALA A 162 -33.97 -2.03 3.99
C ALA A 162 -33.15 -1.08 4.89
N ILE A 163 -32.09 -0.48 4.36
CA ILE A 163 -31.28 0.52 5.07
C ILE A 163 -32.06 1.82 5.24
N ILE A 164 -32.75 2.28 4.18
CA ILE A 164 -33.62 3.46 4.22
C ILE A 164 -34.72 3.24 5.26
N ASP A 165 -35.40 2.11 5.24
CA ASP A 165 -36.51 1.80 6.16
C ASP A 165 -36.07 1.76 7.63
N ALA A 166 -34.79 1.47 7.90
CA ALA A 166 -34.21 1.49 9.25
C ALA A 166 -33.91 2.90 9.78
N LEU A 167 -34.02 3.95 8.96
CA LEU A 167 -33.81 5.34 9.39
C LEU A 167 -34.91 5.79 10.37
N PRO A 168 -34.55 6.57 11.41
CA PRO A 168 -35.42 6.82 12.56
C PRO A 168 -36.65 7.67 12.22
N THR A 169 -36.53 8.66 11.33
CA THR A 169 -37.62 9.58 10.99
C THR A 169 -38.12 9.39 9.57
N GLU A 170 -39.40 9.69 9.34
CA GLU A 170 -40.00 9.65 8.00
C GLU A 170 -39.33 10.64 7.04
N GLN A 171 -38.91 11.80 7.55
CA GLN A 171 -38.18 12.79 6.76
C GLN A 171 -36.82 12.25 6.30
N ASP A 172 -36.08 11.54 7.15
CA ASP A 172 -34.80 10.93 6.78
C ASP A 172 -34.98 9.85 5.71
N ARG A 173 -36.04 9.03 5.84
CA ARG A 173 -36.41 8.03 4.83
C ARG A 173 -36.69 8.66 3.47
N PHE A 174 -37.54 9.68 3.45
CA PHE A 174 -37.88 10.40 2.23
C PHE A 174 -36.65 11.07 1.59
N ASN A 175 -35.81 11.73 2.40
CA ASN A 175 -34.60 12.39 1.91
C ASN A 175 -33.60 11.37 1.35
N ALA A 176 -33.44 10.21 2.01
CA ALA A 176 -32.56 9.15 1.55
C ALA A 176 -33.04 8.52 0.23
N GLU A 177 -34.35 8.24 0.12
CA GLU A 177 -34.95 7.72 -1.10
C GLU A 177 -34.78 8.71 -2.26
N MET A 178 -35.07 9.99 -2.04
CA MET A 178 -34.86 11.05 -3.03
C MET A 178 -33.40 11.17 -3.48
N LEU A 179 -32.44 11.05 -2.56
CA LEU A 179 -31.01 11.05 -2.89
C LEU A 179 -30.66 9.83 -3.75
N VAL A 180 -31.05 8.63 -3.31
CA VAL A 180 -30.72 7.39 -4.03
C VAL A 180 -31.35 7.36 -5.42
N ILE A 181 -32.53 7.95 -5.63
CA ILE A 181 -33.20 7.98 -6.94
C ILE A 181 -32.69 9.13 -7.82
N GLY A 182 -32.48 10.33 -7.24
CA GLY A 182 -32.23 11.55 -7.99
C GLY A 182 -30.78 11.99 -8.12
N ALA A 183 -29.84 11.40 -7.37
CA ALA A 183 -28.45 11.83 -7.41
C ALA A 183 -27.70 11.32 -8.64
N ASP A 184 -27.02 12.24 -9.33
CA ASP A 184 -26.03 11.94 -10.38
C ASP A 184 -24.66 11.57 -9.78
N THR A 185 -24.33 12.15 -8.63
CA THR A 185 -23.12 11.87 -7.84
C THR A 185 -23.46 11.65 -6.37
N PHE A 186 -22.69 10.80 -5.70
CA PHE A 186 -22.79 10.52 -4.27
C PHE A 186 -21.57 11.07 -3.55
N SER A 187 -21.81 11.99 -2.62
CA SER A 187 -20.74 12.56 -1.80
C SER A 187 -20.46 11.70 -0.56
N ARG A 188 -19.17 11.40 -0.34
CA ARG A 188 -18.65 10.67 0.82
C ARG A 188 -18.92 11.38 2.13
N LEU A 189 -18.88 12.71 2.11
CA LEU A 189 -19.03 13.57 3.27
C LEU A 189 -20.50 14.00 3.51
N HIS A 190 -21.42 13.49 2.69
CA HIS A 190 -22.84 13.78 2.86
C HIS A 190 -23.38 13.15 4.15
N ALA A 191 -24.24 13.86 4.89
CA ALA A 191 -24.78 13.37 6.17
C ALA A 191 -25.49 12.00 6.05
N LEU A 192 -26.22 11.78 4.96
CA LEU A 192 -26.86 10.48 4.69
C LEU A 192 -25.88 9.34 4.44
N THR A 193 -24.70 9.62 3.87
CA THR A 193 -23.65 8.59 3.69
C THR A 193 -23.20 8.04 5.04
N GLU A 194 -23.07 8.92 6.04
CA GLU A 194 -22.72 8.52 7.39
C GLU A 194 -23.84 7.72 8.06
N THR A 195 -25.10 8.11 7.85
CA THR A 195 -26.24 7.34 8.37
C THR A 195 -26.33 5.94 7.77
N VAL A 196 -26.08 5.81 6.47
CA VAL A 196 -26.01 4.51 5.77
C VAL A 196 -24.83 3.67 6.29
N ARG A 197 -23.64 4.27 6.45
CA ARG A 197 -22.47 3.57 7.01
C ARG A 197 -22.79 2.96 8.38
N LEU A 198 -23.41 3.74 9.27
CA LEU A 198 -23.81 3.29 10.60
C LEU A 198 -24.86 2.18 10.54
N ALA A 199 -25.87 2.32 9.67
CA ALA A 199 -26.91 1.29 9.49
C ALA A 199 -26.34 -0.03 8.95
N MET A 200 -25.31 0.04 8.10
CA MET A 200 -24.58 -1.13 7.59
C MET A 200 -23.54 -1.68 8.57
N GLN A 201 -23.37 -1.04 9.74
CA GLN A 201 -22.33 -1.36 10.71
C GLN A 201 -20.91 -1.32 10.12
N TRP A 202 -20.69 -0.46 9.11
CA TRP A 202 -19.40 -0.29 8.50
C TRP A 202 -18.49 0.58 9.35
N THR A 203 -17.18 0.32 9.36
CA THR A 203 -16.19 1.26 9.90
C THR A 203 -15.95 2.42 8.93
N GLU A 204 -15.27 3.48 9.38
CA GLU A 204 -14.89 4.60 8.50
C GLU A 204 -13.95 4.13 7.38
N GLU A 205 -13.05 3.19 7.69
CA GLU A 205 -12.12 2.59 6.72
C GLU A 205 -12.85 1.77 5.67
N GLN A 206 -13.94 1.08 6.03
CA GLN A 206 -14.76 0.33 5.08
C GLN A 206 -15.51 1.26 4.12
N ARG A 207 -16.04 2.40 4.62
CA ARG A 207 -16.61 3.44 3.76
C ARG A 207 -15.54 3.98 2.82
N ASP A 208 -14.38 4.38 3.34
CA ASP A 208 -13.33 4.98 2.55
C ASP A 208 -12.78 3.99 1.49
N SER A 209 -12.66 2.70 1.84
CA SER A 209 -12.33 1.63 0.90
C SER A 209 -13.39 1.48 -0.19
N PHE A 210 -14.69 1.56 0.14
CA PHE A 210 -15.76 1.50 -0.85
C PHE A 210 -15.66 2.65 -1.87
N TRP A 211 -15.47 3.89 -1.40
CA TRP A 211 -15.31 5.05 -2.29
C TRP A 211 -14.07 4.91 -3.17
N LEU A 212 -12.98 4.43 -2.59
CA LEU A 212 -11.73 4.21 -3.32
C LEU A 212 -11.90 3.18 -4.44
N GLU A 213 -12.49 2.03 -4.15
CA GLU A 213 -12.72 0.98 -5.15
C GLU A 213 -13.75 1.41 -6.20
N ALA A 214 -14.82 2.10 -5.79
CA ALA A 214 -15.81 2.64 -6.72
C ALA A 214 -15.19 3.64 -7.71
N SER A 215 -14.20 4.43 -7.28
CA SER A 215 -13.53 5.43 -8.12
C SER A 215 -12.74 4.82 -9.29
N LYS A 216 -12.38 3.53 -9.19
CA LYS A 216 -11.60 2.79 -10.19
C LYS A 216 -12.47 2.22 -11.32
N LEU A 217 -13.80 2.36 -11.23
CA LEU A 217 -14.81 1.87 -12.18
C LEU A 217 -15.33 2.96 -13.13
#